data_AF-A0A1F2ZLS1-F1
#
_entry.id   AF-A0A1F2ZLS1-F1
#
_cell.length_a   1.000
_cell.length_b   1.000
_cell.length_c   1.000
_cell.angle_alpha   90.00
_cell.angle_beta   90.00
_cell.angle_gamma   90.00
#
_symmetry.space_group_name_H-M   'P 1'
#
loop_
_entity.id
_entity.type
_entity.pdbx_description
1 polymer ?
#
loop_
_entity_poly.entity_id
_entity_poly.type
_entity_poly.pdbx_seq_one_letter_code
_entity_poly.pdbx_strand_id
1 'polypeptide(L)' 'MSVGIGELLLILLIVFVIFGAGKLPQVMNDIGKGIKSMRKGLKEEEKSDKSEQEQK' A
#
# COMPACT_ATOMS: atom_id res chain seq x y z
N MET A 1 -18.98 -22.97 9.39
CA MET A 1 -19.40 -22.14 8.24
C MET A 1 -18.30 -21.14 8.01
N SER A 2 -17.43 -21.41 7.04
CA SER A 2 -16.34 -20.52 6.65
C SER A 2 -16.94 -19.38 5.85
N VAL A 3 -16.60 -18.14 6.18
CA VAL A 3 -16.96 -16.98 5.38
C VAL A 3 -16.43 -17.21 3.96
N GLY A 4 -17.35 -17.45 3.03
CA GLY A 4 -17.01 -17.78 1.66
C GLY A 4 -16.56 -16.55 0.89
N ILE A 5 -15.88 -16.77 -0.24
CA ILE A 5 -15.53 -15.70 -1.20
C ILE A 5 -16.78 -14.88 -1.59
N GLY A 6 -17.96 -15.51 -1.65
CA GLY A 6 -19.23 -14.85 -1.95
C GLY A 6 -19.68 -13.83 -0.89
N GLU A 7 -19.57 -14.16 0.40
CA GLU A 7 -19.91 -13.22 1.49
C GLU A 7 -18.94 -12.05 1.53
N LEU A 8 -17.65 -12.30 1.31
CA LEU A 8 -16.64 -11.24 1.24
C LEU A 8 -16.93 -10.27 0.10
N LEU A 9 -17.33 -10.77 -1.07
CA LEU A 9 -17.73 -9.95 -2.22
C LEU A 9 -18.97 -9.11 -1.94
N LEU A 10 -19.97 -9.66 -1.24
CA LEU A 10 -21.17 -8.93 -0.85
C LEU A 10 -20.84 -7.77 0.10
N ILE A 11 -20.01 -8.02 1.10
CA ILE A 11 -19.54 -6.99 2.05
C ILE A 11 -18.75 -5.92 1.30
N LEU A 12 -17.84 -6.32 0.40
CA LEU A 12 -17.07 -5.41 -0.44
C LEU A 12 -17.99 -4.51 -1.27
N LEU A 13 -19.05 -5.07 -1.86
CA LEU A 13 -20.02 -4.32 -2.65
C LEU A 13 -20.74 -3.25 -1.81
N ILE A 14 -21.19 -3.59 -0.59
CA ILE A 14 -21.84 -2.63 0.32
C ILE A 14 -20.90 -1.49 0.67
N VAL A 15 -19.65 -1.82 1.04
CA VAL A 15 -18.60 -0.83 1.30
C VAL A 15 -18.38 0.03 0.04
N PHE A 16 -18.32 -0.57 -1.13
CA PHE A 16 -18.11 0.13 -2.39
C PHE A 16 -19.25 1.11 -2.74
N VAL A 17 -20.50 0.80 -2.38
CA VAL A 17 -21.64 1.71 -2.55
C VAL A 17 -21.54 2.90 -1.60
N ILE A 18 -21.15 2.68 -0.33
CA ILE A 18 -21.01 3.75 0.68
C ILE A 18 -19.86 4.68 0.33
N PHE A 19 -18.69 4.12 0.00
CA PHE A 19 -17.50 4.91 -0.31
C PHE A 19 -17.50 5.43 -1.76
N GLY A 20 -18.16 4.74 -2.67
CA GLY A 20 -18.20 5.04 -4.10
C GLY A 20 -16.94 4.58 -4.86
N ALA A 21 -17.11 4.30 -6.16
CA ALA A 21 -16.06 3.76 -7.03
C ALA A 21 -14.83 4.66 -7.19
N GLY A 22 -14.97 5.97 -6.97
CA GLY A 22 -13.87 6.94 -7.09
C GLY A 22 -13.03 7.10 -5.83
N LYS A 23 -13.59 6.86 -4.64
CA LYS A 23 -12.87 7.07 -3.37
C LYS A 23 -11.87 5.95 -3.08
N LEU A 24 -12.23 4.71 -3.39
CA LEU A 24 -11.35 3.56 -3.13
C LEU A 24 -10.02 3.65 -3.92
N PRO A 25 -10.00 3.94 -5.24
CA PRO A 25 -8.77 4.13 -5.99
C PRO A 25 -7.97 5.36 -5.53
N GLN A 26 -8.66 6.45 -5.14
CA GLN A 26 -8.02 7.66 -4.65
C GLN A 26 -7.23 7.39 -3.35
N VAL A 27 -7.87 6.73 -2.37
CA VAL A 27 -7.25 6.36 -1.10
C VAL A 27 -6.08 5.39 -1.33
N MET A 28 -6.25 4.39 -2.21
CA MET A 28 -5.17 3.47 -2.56
C MET A 28 -4.00 4.17 -3.25
N ASN A 29 -4.26 5.17 -4.09
CA ASN A 29 -3.21 5.95 -4.74
C ASN A 29 -2.42 6.79 -3.71
N ASP A 30 -3.10 7.40 -2.74
CA ASP A 30 -2.47 8.22 -1.71
C ASP A 30 -1.65 7.37 -0.73
N ILE A 31 -2.20 6.22 -0.31
CA ILE A 31 -1.46 5.21 0.49
C ILE A 31 -0.26 4.67 -0.31
N GLY A 32 -0.46 4.35 -1.60
CA GLY A 32 0.58 3.82 -2.48
C GLY A 32 1.75 4.79 -2.67
N LYS A 33 1.45 6.09 -2.80
CA LYS A 33 2.48 7.15 -2.84
C LYS A 33 3.27 7.21 -1.53
N GLY A 34 2.58 7.17 -0.38
CA GLY A 34 3.22 7.16 0.94
C GLY A 34 4.16 5.97 1.14
N ILE A 35 3.68 4.76 0.83
CA ILE A 35 4.47 3.53 0.91
C ILE A 35 5.66 3.58 -0.06
N LYS A 36 5.47 4.10 -1.28
CA LYS A 36 6.55 4.23 -2.27
C LYS A 36 7.65 5.18 -1.79
N SER A 37 7.29 6.33 -1.23
CA SER A 37 8.24 7.29 -0.65
C SER A 37 8.97 6.70 0.55
N MET A 38 8.27 5.99 1.43
CA MET A 38 8.87 5.29 2.57
C MET A 38 9.87 4.21 2.12
N ARG A 39 9.49 3.38 1.14
CA ARG A 39 10.41 2.37 0.57
C ARG A 39 11.61 3.01 -0.13
N LYS A 40 11.43 4.16 -0.77
CA LYS A 40 12.54 4.87 -1.43
C LYS A 40 13.55 5.41 -0.41
N GLY A 41 13.07 6.06 0.65
CA GLY A 41 13.93 6.58 1.73
C GLY A 41 14.76 5.48 2.40
N LEU A 42 14.12 4.35 2.75
CA LEU A 42 14.82 3.19 3.34
C LEU A 42 15.90 2.62 2.42
N LYS A 43 15.65 2.61 1.10
CA LYS A 43 16.63 2.12 0.11
C LYS A 43 17.78 3.09 -0.14
N GLU A 44 17.54 4.39 0.02
CA GLU A 44 18.58 5.43 -0.05
C GLU A 44 19.49 5.33 1.18
N GLU A 45 18.94 5.15 2.38
CA GLU A 45 19.73 4.91 3.60
C GLU A 45 20.57 3.62 3.50
N GLU A 46 19.99 2.50 3.04
CA GLU A 46 20.76 1.26 2.81
C GLU A 46 21.88 1.40 1.77
N LYS A 47 21.73 2.30 0.79
CA LYS A 47 22.78 2.56 -0.21
C LYS A 47 23.87 3.49 0.33
N SER A 48 23.50 4.46 1.16
CA SER A 48 24.46 5.33 1.84
C SER A 48 25.34 4.53 2.82
N ASP A 49 24.76 3.60 3.58
CA ASP A 49 25.51 2.74 4.51
C ASP A 49 26.50 1.79 3.80
N LYS A 50 26.13 1.29 2.62
CA LYS A 50 27.01 0.42 1.80
C LYS A 50 28.14 1.16 1.10
N SER A 51 28.04 2.48 0.92
CA SER A 51 29.08 3.27 0.24
C SER A 51 30.19 3.71 1.19
N GLU A 52 29.95 3.68 2.51
CA GLU A 52 30.90 4.11 3.54
C GLU A 52 31.83 2.97 4.03
N GLN A 53 31.55 1.71 3.68
CA GLN A 53 32.35 0.54 4.08
C GLN A 53 33.45 0.12 3.08
N GLU A 54 33.52 0.73 1.89
CA GLU A 54 34.50 0.36 0.84
C GLU A 54 35.74 1.27 0.77
N GLN A 55 35.92 2.18 1.74
CA GLN A 55 37.06 3.11 1.79
C GLN A 55 37.83 3.13 3.13
N LYS A 56 37.67 2.13 3.99
CA LYS A 56 38.48 2.00 5.22
C LYS A 56 39.32 0.73 5.25
#